data_AF-A0A269PLU6-F1
#
_entry.id   AF-A0A269PLU6-F1
#
_cell.length_a   1.000
_cell.length_b   1.000
_cell.length_c   1.000
_cell.angle_alpha   90.00
_cell.angle_beta   90.00
_cell.angle_gamma   90.00
#
_symmetry.space_group_name_H-M   'P 1'
#
loop_
_entity.id
_entity.type
_entity.pdbx_description
1 polymer ?
#
loop_
_entity_poly.entity_id
_entity_poly.type
_entity_poly.pdbx_seq_one_letter_code
_entity_poly.pdbx_strand_id
1 'polypeptide(L)'
;MNKITQFIFIFLTPILVACSEPTISKSKNIQDTIVKLKALNQLLYPVNTNLSGTLHFPFNDKYLIQRNKIYADLAQSKSSEIISKKELDYLKIQQRFPERYFPWPAQIDVLNKIFLSGFTEQKQSIIIEATTWVKFVKQRLQEATLSKIKLNKMAHTDLILRIALVSEKLNSLSINEHGELVGLTNALNELRNYLLQYKPRNMLGLRQMPNGVNWYQSKLNYFLAKVKAPDEWLISIQNELKNINTVRIKSMDKILDEGGQKTMTNIGFNMPEPLLTILISEFKNFLTESIVSGLDWQQGYINYNKTFENLYAHNKNIGTDYKYFWLTVAEIDLGIHYQGWSFKQAAHVLKKRIVLNDEEVKSLIEYVVFNPAQIMSGARVLLNTPNSN
;
A
#
# COMPACT_ATOMS: atom_id res chain seq x y z
N MET A 1 -20.40 -26.24 53.48
CA MET A 1 -20.75 -25.50 52.26
C MET A 1 -20.53 -24.01 52.49
N ASN A 2 -19.46 -23.44 51.93
CA ASN A 2 -19.47 -22.21 51.13
C ASN A 2 -18.03 -21.82 50.79
N LYS A 3 -17.80 -21.63 49.49
CA LYS A 3 -16.53 -21.25 48.87
C LYS A 3 -16.35 -19.74 49.02
N ILE A 4 -15.16 -19.29 49.42
CA ILE A 4 -14.70 -17.92 49.16
C ILE A 4 -13.36 -18.04 48.45
N THR A 5 -13.39 -17.74 47.16
CA THR A 5 -12.24 -17.70 46.25
C THR A 5 -11.49 -16.38 46.48
N GLN A 6 -10.25 -16.44 46.95
CA GLN A 6 -9.36 -15.28 47.01
C GLN A 6 -8.68 -15.10 45.64
N PHE A 7 -8.94 -13.96 44.99
CA PHE A 7 -8.22 -13.51 43.81
C PHE A 7 -6.92 -12.81 44.23
N ILE A 8 -5.78 -13.36 43.80
CA ILE A 8 -4.48 -12.71 43.90
C ILE A 8 -4.37 -11.70 42.74
N PHE A 9 -4.38 -10.41 43.07
CA PHE A 9 -4.04 -9.32 42.15
C PHE A 9 -2.52 -9.21 42.04
N ILE A 10 -1.95 -9.61 40.90
CA ILE A 10 -0.57 -9.29 40.54
C ILE A 10 -0.57 -7.90 39.90
N PHE A 11 -0.11 -6.90 40.64
CA PHE A 11 0.19 -5.57 40.11
C PHE A 11 1.45 -5.64 39.22
N LEU A 12 1.27 -5.53 37.90
CA LEU A 12 2.36 -5.21 36.98
C LEU A 12 2.61 -3.70 37.02
N THR A 13 3.67 -3.29 37.73
CA THR A 13 4.21 -1.93 37.70
C THR A 13 4.84 -1.65 36.33
N PRO A 14 4.48 -0.56 35.61
CA PRO A 14 5.20 -0.16 34.41
C PRO A 14 6.53 0.47 34.80
N ILE A 15 7.64 -0.11 34.36
CA ILE A 15 8.97 0.49 34.45
C ILE A 15 8.98 1.68 33.48
N LEU A 16 8.92 2.90 34.04
CA LEU A 16 9.15 4.15 33.34
C LEU A 16 10.65 4.25 33.01
N VAL A 17 11.04 3.79 31.82
CA VAL A 17 12.33 4.17 31.24
C VAL A 17 12.18 5.59 30.69
N ALA A 18 12.81 6.56 31.35
CA ALA A 18 12.99 7.90 30.83
C ALA A 18 13.88 7.83 29.58
N CYS A 19 13.28 7.91 28.39
CA CYS A 19 14.02 8.13 27.15
C CYS A 19 14.55 9.57 27.14
N SER A 20 15.87 9.74 27.21
CA SER A 20 16.53 10.96 26.75
C SER A 20 16.11 11.24 25.30
N GLU A 21 15.49 12.40 25.04
CA GLU A 21 15.05 12.78 23.71
C GLU A 21 16.24 12.95 22.76
N PRO A 22 16.31 12.23 21.62
CA PRO A 22 17.24 12.60 20.56
C PRO A 22 16.70 13.88 19.89
N THR A 23 17.54 14.91 19.81
CA THR A 23 17.34 16.18 19.11
C THR A 23 17.15 15.96 17.61
N ILE A 24 15.94 15.61 17.20
CA ILE A 24 15.49 15.71 15.80
C ILE A 24 14.64 16.97 15.72
N SER A 25 15.05 17.91 14.85
CA SER A 25 14.36 19.18 14.61
C SER A 25 12.84 19.01 14.55
N LYS A 26 12.07 19.68 15.42
CA LYS A 26 10.59 19.65 15.41
C LYS A 26 10.09 20.16 14.06
N SER A 27 9.36 19.33 13.31
CA SER A 27 8.74 19.76 12.05
C SER A 27 7.66 20.81 12.34
N LYS A 28 7.67 21.93 11.63
CA LYS A 28 6.73 23.04 11.86
C LYS A 28 5.54 23.03 10.89
N ASN A 29 5.61 22.30 9.77
CA ASN A 29 4.54 22.22 8.76
C ASN A 29 4.49 20.85 8.03
N ILE A 30 3.47 20.64 7.21
CA ILE A 30 3.25 19.39 6.46
C ILE A 30 4.37 19.06 5.47
N GLN A 31 4.97 20.07 4.84
CA GLN A 31 6.01 19.89 3.82
C GLN A 31 7.29 19.35 4.44
N ASP A 32 7.71 19.89 5.59
CA ASP A 32 8.84 19.36 6.37
C ASP A 32 8.60 17.89 6.77
N THR A 33 7.36 17.56 7.12
CA THR A 33 6.99 16.17 7.46
C THR A 33 7.11 15.26 6.26
N ILE A 34 6.62 15.69 5.09
CA ILE A 34 6.76 14.96 3.83
C ILE A 34 8.25 14.75 3.53
N VAL A 35 9.10 15.77 3.61
CA VAL A 35 10.55 15.63 3.39
C VAL A 35 11.17 14.56 4.30
N LYS A 36 10.83 14.56 5.59
CA LYS A 36 11.31 13.52 6.54
C LYS A 36 10.81 12.12 6.17
N LEU A 37 9.54 11.98 5.80
CA LEU A 37 8.99 10.70 5.36
C LEU A 37 9.66 10.23 4.07
N LYS A 38 9.91 11.15 3.12
CA LYS A 38 10.59 10.86 1.87
C LYS A 38 12.01 10.36 2.11
N ALA A 39 12.75 10.96 3.04
CA ALA A 39 14.08 10.51 3.44
C ALA A 39 14.05 9.13 4.13
N LEU A 40 13.04 8.86 4.96
CA LEU A 40 12.86 7.56 5.61
C LEU A 40 12.47 6.45 4.62
N ASN A 41 11.69 6.78 3.59
CA ASN A 41 11.10 5.84 2.64
C ASN A 41 11.92 5.65 1.37
N GLN A 42 13.21 5.98 1.37
CA GLN A 42 14.03 5.92 0.17
C GLN A 42 14.05 4.55 -0.51
N LEU A 43 14.03 3.48 0.29
CA LEU A 43 13.97 2.09 -0.22
C LEU A 43 12.57 1.67 -0.70
N LEU A 44 11.55 2.51 -0.53
CA LEU A 44 10.17 2.29 -0.97
C LEU A 44 9.81 3.06 -2.26
N TYR A 45 10.76 3.78 -2.85
CA TYR A 45 10.55 4.39 -4.18
C TYR A 45 10.84 3.41 -5.31
N PRO A 46 10.31 3.68 -6.52
CA PRO A 46 10.70 2.99 -7.73
C PRO A 46 12.22 2.83 -7.87
N VAL A 47 12.61 1.74 -8.51
CA VAL A 47 13.99 1.23 -8.60
C VAL A 47 14.95 2.26 -9.23
N ASN A 48 14.47 3.11 -10.12
CA ASN A 48 15.22 4.16 -10.82
C ASN A 48 15.43 5.46 -10.01
N THR A 49 14.97 5.52 -8.75
CA THR A 49 15.17 6.70 -7.90
C THR A 49 16.51 6.63 -7.19
N ASN A 50 17.34 7.66 -7.35
CA ASN A 50 18.65 7.77 -6.70
C ASN A 50 18.54 7.64 -5.18
N LEU A 51 19.45 6.86 -4.59
CA LEU A 51 19.60 6.70 -3.14
C LEU A 51 20.59 7.75 -2.61
N SER A 52 20.29 8.36 -1.47
CA SER A 52 21.18 9.35 -0.84
C SER A 52 21.07 9.35 0.69
N GLY A 53 22.16 9.67 1.38
CA GLY A 53 22.17 9.69 2.85
C GLY A 53 21.94 8.32 3.49
N THR A 54 21.41 8.31 4.72
CA THR A 54 21.20 7.08 5.51
C THR A 54 20.01 6.28 4.98
N LEU A 55 20.24 5.01 4.68
CA LEU A 55 19.20 4.08 4.26
C LEU A 55 18.50 3.46 5.46
N HIS A 56 17.18 3.28 5.35
CA HIS A 56 16.36 2.65 6.36
C HIS A 56 15.57 1.51 5.73
N PHE A 57 15.89 0.29 6.12
CA PHE A 57 15.16 -0.89 5.66
C PHE A 57 13.69 -0.83 6.12
N PRO A 58 12.72 -1.01 5.20
CA PRO A 58 11.32 -0.81 5.52
C PRO A 58 10.81 -1.72 6.64
N PHE A 59 9.92 -1.16 7.45
CA PHE A 59 9.08 -1.87 8.43
C PHE A 59 9.82 -2.69 9.51
N ASN A 60 11.14 -2.56 9.63
CA ASN A 60 11.84 -3.01 10.82
C ASN A 60 11.57 -2.06 12.00
N ASP A 61 11.92 -2.50 13.21
CA ASP A 61 11.62 -1.73 14.42
C ASP A 61 12.26 -0.32 14.39
N LYS A 62 13.49 -0.19 13.87
CA LYS A 62 14.18 1.11 13.69
C LYS A 62 13.37 2.04 12.79
N TYR A 63 12.91 1.55 11.64
CA TYR A 63 12.08 2.29 10.69
C TYR A 63 10.74 2.70 11.33
N LEU A 64 10.04 1.77 11.99
CA LEU A 64 8.73 2.03 12.58
C LEU A 64 8.80 3.03 13.74
N ILE A 65 9.86 3.00 14.54
CA ILE A 65 10.12 3.99 15.60
C ILE A 65 10.31 5.39 15.00
N GLN A 66 11.12 5.51 13.96
CA GLN A 66 11.35 6.80 13.30
C GLN A 66 10.07 7.33 12.62
N ARG A 67 9.32 6.47 11.93
CA ARG A 67 8.03 6.83 11.33
C ARG A 67 7.03 7.29 12.39
N ASN A 68 6.93 6.57 13.50
CA ASN A 68 6.06 6.96 14.62
C ASN A 68 6.46 8.32 15.20
N LYS A 69 7.77 8.60 15.34
CA LYS A 69 8.26 9.90 15.80
C LYS A 69 7.87 11.02 14.84
N ILE A 70 8.07 10.83 13.53
CA ILE A 70 7.66 11.81 12.51
C ILE A 70 6.14 12.10 12.61
N TYR A 71 5.32 11.07 12.78
CA TYR A 71 3.87 11.20 12.97
C TYR A 71 3.48 11.86 14.30
N ALA A 72 4.24 11.63 15.37
CA ALA A 72 4.01 12.29 16.66
C ALA A 72 4.36 13.77 16.60
N ASP A 73 5.49 14.13 15.97
CA ASP A 73 5.92 15.51 15.77
C ASP A 73 4.85 16.32 15.00
N LEU A 74 4.33 15.76 13.90
CA LEU A 74 3.26 16.42 13.13
C LEU A 74 1.97 16.56 13.95
N ALA A 75 1.60 15.55 14.74
CA ALA A 75 0.38 15.60 15.55
C ALA A 75 0.43 16.69 16.66
N GLN A 76 1.63 17.10 17.06
CA GLN A 76 1.85 18.17 18.04
C GLN A 76 1.96 19.56 17.39
N SER A 77 2.00 19.65 16.06
CA SER A 77 2.10 20.94 15.38
C SER A 77 0.77 21.69 15.43
N LYS A 78 0.82 23.01 15.70
CA LYS A 78 -0.36 23.88 15.65
C LYS A 78 -0.91 24.07 14.23
N SER A 79 -0.14 23.65 13.22
CA SER A 79 -0.42 23.77 11.78
C SER A 79 -1.08 22.53 11.17
N SER A 80 -1.53 21.56 11.99
CA SER A 80 -2.24 20.40 11.47
C SER A 80 -3.62 20.82 10.97
N GLU A 81 -3.73 21.19 9.69
CA GLU A 81 -5.02 21.32 9.02
C GLU A 81 -5.85 20.05 9.22
N ILE A 82 -7.17 20.19 9.30
CA ILE A 82 -8.11 19.08 9.57
C ILE A 82 -7.90 17.91 8.59
N ILE A 83 -7.52 18.21 7.35
CA ILE A 83 -7.27 17.23 6.28
C ILE A 83 -6.07 16.35 6.63
N SER A 84 -4.96 16.97 7.04
CA SER A 84 -3.75 16.28 7.49
C SER A 84 -3.99 15.41 8.72
N LYS A 85 -4.94 15.78 9.59
CA LYS A 85 -5.28 15.00 10.79
C LYS A 85 -5.95 13.67 10.45
N LYS A 86 -6.94 13.65 9.56
CA LYS A 86 -7.64 12.40 9.17
C LYS A 86 -6.70 11.42 8.48
N GLU A 87 -5.85 11.92 7.58
CA GLU A 87 -4.82 11.12 6.92
C GLU A 87 -3.78 10.59 7.91
N LEU A 88 -3.31 11.44 8.83
CA LEU A 88 -2.36 11.04 9.88
C LEU A 88 -2.93 9.95 10.79
N ASP A 89 -4.18 10.06 11.21
CA ASP A 89 -4.84 9.05 12.04
C ASP A 89 -4.99 7.71 11.29
N TYR A 90 -5.35 7.76 10.00
CA TYR A 90 -5.37 6.60 9.12
C TYR A 90 -3.98 5.93 9.01
N LEU A 91 -2.93 6.71 8.80
CA LEU A 91 -1.57 6.18 8.65
C LEU A 91 -1.02 5.59 9.95
N LYS A 92 -1.35 6.19 11.10
CA LYS A 92 -1.04 5.61 12.43
C LYS A 92 -1.72 4.26 12.63
N ILE A 93 -2.94 4.08 12.12
CA ILE A 93 -3.63 2.79 12.10
C ILE A 93 -2.87 1.81 11.18
N GLN A 94 -2.54 2.19 9.94
CA GLN A 94 -1.81 1.32 9.01
C GLN A 94 -0.48 0.82 9.59
N GLN A 95 0.27 1.67 10.28
CA GLN A 95 1.53 1.29 10.90
C GLN A 95 1.35 0.18 11.96
N ARG A 96 0.21 0.17 12.67
CA ARG A 96 -0.06 -0.78 13.78
C ARG A 96 -0.55 -2.15 13.30
N PHE A 97 -1.13 -2.25 12.12
CA PHE A 97 -1.76 -3.48 11.63
C PHE A 97 -0.86 -4.23 10.61
N PRO A 98 -0.91 -4.00 9.29
CA PRO A 98 -0.20 -4.84 8.31
C PRO A 98 1.32 -4.77 8.38
N GLU A 99 1.88 -3.56 8.49
CA GLU A 99 3.30 -3.32 8.23
C GLU A 99 4.19 -3.98 9.30
N ARG A 100 3.67 -4.22 10.49
CA ARG A 100 4.37 -4.95 11.57
C ARG A 100 4.55 -6.44 11.28
N TYR A 101 3.62 -7.05 10.55
CA TYR A 101 3.60 -8.50 10.31
C TYR A 101 4.11 -8.89 8.92
N PHE A 102 4.03 -7.97 7.95
CA PHE A 102 4.49 -8.17 6.58
C PHE A 102 5.54 -7.11 6.23
N PRO A 103 6.79 -7.29 6.68
CA PRO A 103 7.83 -6.27 6.51
C PRO A 103 8.38 -6.18 5.09
N TRP A 104 7.99 -7.09 4.19
CA TRP A 104 8.32 -6.97 2.78
C TRP A 104 7.20 -6.22 2.04
N PRO A 105 7.46 -5.02 1.49
CA PRO A 105 6.46 -4.29 0.70
C PRO A 105 6.17 -5.03 -0.62
N ALA A 106 4.91 -5.39 -0.86
CA ALA A 106 4.54 -6.15 -2.07
C ALA A 106 4.64 -5.34 -3.37
N GLN A 107 4.66 -4.00 -3.27
CA GLN A 107 4.69 -3.10 -4.41
C GLN A 107 6.12 -2.77 -4.90
N ILE A 108 7.15 -3.02 -4.07
CA ILE A 108 8.51 -2.52 -4.31
C ILE A 108 9.53 -3.62 -4.11
N ASP A 109 10.46 -3.77 -5.06
CA ASP A 109 11.62 -4.63 -4.89
C ASP A 109 12.75 -3.87 -4.18
N VAL A 110 12.72 -3.92 -2.85
CA VAL A 110 13.70 -3.25 -1.98
C VAL A 110 15.12 -3.68 -2.29
N LEU A 111 15.34 -4.98 -2.48
CA LEU A 111 16.67 -5.52 -2.68
C LEU A 111 17.19 -5.22 -4.08
N ASN A 112 16.36 -5.39 -5.11
CA ASN A 112 16.74 -5.02 -6.48
C ASN A 112 17.18 -3.55 -6.59
N LYS A 113 16.53 -2.65 -5.84
CA LYS A 113 16.95 -1.24 -5.76
C LYS A 113 18.36 -1.07 -5.21
N ILE A 114 18.70 -1.76 -4.12
CA ILE A 114 20.05 -1.74 -3.54
C ILE A 114 21.10 -2.27 -4.53
N PHE A 115 20.73 -3.28 -5.32
CA PHE A 115 21.61 -3.85 -6.33
C PHE A 115 21.86 -2.90 -7.50
N LEU A 116 20.82 -2.23 -8.00
CA LEU A 116 20.91 -1.35 -9.16
C LEU A 116 21.60 0.00 -8.85
N SER A 117 21.68 0.41 -7.59
CA SER A 117 22.34 1.66 -7.20
C SER A 117 23.88 1.59 -7.15
N GLY A 118 24.53 0.63 -7.82
CA GLY A 118 25.97 0.63 -8.14
C GLY A 118 26.96 0.25 -7.02
N PHE A 119 27.51 -0.97 -7.08
CA PHE A 119 28.79 -1.46 -6.47
C PHE A 119 29.89 -0.49 -5.96
N THR A 120 29.75 0.38 -4.94
CA THR A 120 30.91 1.14 -4.38
C THR A 120 31.16 0.89 -2.88
N GLU A 121 32.38 1.20 -2.39
CA GLU A 121 32.97 0.82 -1.10
C GLU A 121 32.11 1.10 0.17
N GLN A 122 31.13 2.00 0.12
CA GLN A 122 30.14 2.22 1.19
C GLN A 122 29.10 1.08 1.33
N LYS A 123 29.20 0.00 0.54
CA LYS A 123 28.18 -1.05 0.42
C LYS A 123 28.30 -2.26 1.36
N GLN A 124 29.44 -2.54 1.98
CA GLN A 124 29.53 -3.69 2.90
C GLN A 124 28.52 -3.57 4.06
N SER A 125 28.43 -2.39 4.69
CA SER A 125 27.45 -2.12 5.74
C SER A 125 26.00 -2.27 5.23
N ILE A 126 25.70 -1.79 4.02
CA ILE A 126 24.37 -1.92 3.41
C ILE A 126 24.01 -3.39 3.14
N ILE A 127 24.97 -4.22 2.70
CA ILE A 127 24.75 -5.66 2.49
C ILE A 127 24.53 -6.37 3.83
N ILE A 128 25.26 -6.00 4.88
CA ILE A 128 25.06 -6.52 6.24
C ILE A 128 23.67 -6.12 6.77
N GLU A 129 23.26 -4.87 6.57
CA GLU A 129 21.92 -4.41 6.93
C GLU A 129 20.83 -5.11 6.11
N ALA A 130 21.05 -5.34 4.81
CA ALA A 130 20.14 -6.11 3.95
C ALA A 130 20.02 -7.56 4.44
N THR A 131 21.13 -8.19 4.79
CA THR A 131 21.16 -9.54 5.36
C THR A 131 20.37 -9.60 6.66
N THR A 132 20.56 -8.60 7.52
CA THR A 132 19.82 -8.47 8.79
C THR A 132 18.32 -8.28 8.54
N TRP A 133 17.95 -7.45 7.56
CA TRP A 133 16.57 -7.23 7.19
C TRP A 133 15.91 -8.48 6.58
N VAL A 134 16.59 -9.24 5.72
CA VAL A 134 16.06 -10.50 5.17
C VAL A 134 15.80 -11.52 6.28
N LYS A 135 16.72 -11.65 7.25
CA LYS A 135 16.52 -12.48 8.45
C LYS A 135 15.33 -12.00 9.28
N PHE A 136 15.20 -10.69 9.48
CA PHE A 136 14.06 -10.08 10.15
C PHE A 136 12.73 -10.38 9.42
N VAL A 137 12.70 -10.31 8.09
CA VAL A 137 11.50 -10.66 7.29
C VAL A 137 11.09 -12.11 7.54
N LYS A 138 12.03 -13.06 7.47
CA LYS A 138 11.77 -14.48 7.77
C LYS A 138 11.19 -14.63 9.19
N GLN A 139 11.85 -14.05 10.19
CA GLN A 139 11.41 -14.14 11.59
C GLN A 139 9.99 -13.58 11.78
N ARG A 140 9.71 -12.37 11.26
CA ARG A 140 8.38 -11.76 11.35
C ARG A 140 7.31 -12.60 10.68
N LEU A 141 7.58 -13.21 9.52
CA LEU A 141 6.64 -14.12 8.86
C LEU A 141 6.38 -15.39 9.67
N GLN A 142 7.37 -15.91 10.41
CA GLN A 142 7.20 -17.03 11.32
C GLN A 142 6.29 -16.65 12.49
N GLU A 143 6.56 -15.53 13.16
CA GLU A 143 5.74 -15.02 14.27
C GLU A 143 4.30 -14.69 13.84
N ALA A 144 4.13 -14.06 12.67
CA ALA A 144 2.82 -13.77 12.09
C ALA A 144 2.02 -15.06 11.83
N THR A 145 2.69 -16.12 11.38
CA THR A 145 2.06 -17.43 11.15
C THR A 145 1.51 -18.05 12.43
N LEU A 146 2.24 -17.92 13.56
CA LEU A 146 1.76 -18.34 14.88
C LEU A 146 0.49 -17.58 15.29
N SER A 147 0.41 -16.31 14.90
CA SER A 147 -0.75 -15.44 15.12
C SER A 147 -1.87 -15.61 14.08
N LYS A 148 -1.77 -16.60 13.18
CA LYS A 148 -2.69 -16.83 12.05
C LYS A 148 -2.79 -15.65 11.06
N ILE A 149 -1.81 -14.75 11.08
CA ILE A 149 -1.66 -13.64 10.13
C ILE A 149 -0.80 -14.16 8.97
N LYS A 150 -1.43 -14.42 7.82
CA LYS A 150 -0.75 -15.08 6.69
C LYS A 150 -0.80 -14.26 5.41
N LEU A 151 0.25 -14.37 4.59
CA LEU A 151 0.29 -13.87 3.22
C LEU A 151 -0.85 -14.51 2.43
N ASN A 152 -1.50 -13.73 1.55
CA ASN A 152 -2.35 -14.33 0.52
C ASN A 152 -1.47 -14.98 -0.57
N LYS A 153 -2.09 -15.82 -1.41
CA LYS A 153 -1.38 -16.52 -2.50
C LYS A 153 -0.61 -15.56 -3.42
N MET A 154 -1.18 -14.40 -3.73
CA MET A 154 -0.57 -13.42 -4.63
C MET A 154 0.71 -12.80 -4.05
N ALA A 155 0.65 -12.30 -2.81
CA ALA A 155 1.80 -11.76 -2.08
C ALA A 155 2.88 -12.80 -1.83
N HIS A 156 2.48 -14.06 -1.58
CA HIS A 156 3.41 -15.18 -1.41
C HIS A 156 4.16 -15.51 -2.71
N THR A 157 3.44 -15.61 -3.84
CA THR A 157 4.06 -15.85 -5.15
C THR A 157 4.98 -14.70 -5.57
N ASP A 158 4.55 -13.45 -5.39
CA ASP A 158 5.35 -12.26 -5.67
C ASP A 158 6.67 -12.25 -4.87
N LEU A 159 6.61 -12.53 -3.58
CA LEU A 159 7.80 -12.58 -2.73
C LEU A 159 8.80 -13.66 -3.17
N ILE A 160 8.31 -14.87 -3.52
CA ILE A 160 9.18 -15.94 -4.04
C ILE A 160 9.86 -15.50 -5.34
N LEU A 161 9.11 -14.87 -6.25
CA LEU A 161 9.64 -14.38 -7.53
C LEU A 161 10.74 -13.34 -7.31
N ARG A 162 10.52 -12.35 -6.44
CA ARG A 162 11.52 -11.31 -6.14
C ARG A 162 12.80 -11.90 -5.55
N ILE A 163 12.68 -12.85 -4.63
CA ILE A 163 13.84 -13.54 -4.06
C ILE A 163 14.62 -14.29 -5.15
N ALA A 164 13.92 -14.96 -6.07
CA ALA A 164 14.57 -15.67 -7.18
C ALA A 164 15.34 -14.70 -8.11
N LEU A 165 14.71 -13.58 -8.50
CA LEU A 165 15.33 -12.55 -9.34
C LEU A 165 16.57 -11.93 -8.68
N VAL A 166 16.49 -11.65 -7.38
CA VAL A 166 17.62 -11.15 -6.61
C VAL A 166 18.75 -12.18 -6.53
N SER A 167 18.41 -13.44 -6.30
CA SER A 167 19.40 -14.53 -6.19
C SER A 167 20.13 -14.76 -7.52
N GLU A 168 19.42 -14.69 -8.64
CA GLU A 168 20.02 -14.78 -9.98
C GLU A 168 21.02 -13.64 -10.22
N LYS A 169 20.66 -12.40 -9.85
CA LYS A 169 21.56 -11.25 -9.93
C LYS A 169 22.80 -11.44 -9.06
N LEU A 170 22.62 -11.92 -7.83
CA LEU A 170 23.76 -12.22 -6.95
C LEU A 170 24.71 -13.23 -7.59
N ASN A 171 24.20 -14.31 -8.18
CA ASN A 171 25.02 -15.34 -8.84
C ASN A 171 25.83 -14.79 -10.03
N SER A 172 25.33 -13.74 -10.70
CA SER A 172 26.05 -13.09 -11.81
C SER A 172 27.19 -12.18 -11.36
N LEU A 173 27.20 -11.77 -10.09
CA LEU A 173 28.29 -11.03 -9.47
C LEU A 173 29.27 -12.07 -8.91
N SER A 174 30.58 -11.97 -9.16
CA SER A 174 31.57 -12.97 -8.71
C SER A 174 31.62 -13.11 -7.16
N ILE A 175 30.68 -13.87 -6.58
CA ILE A 175 30.37 -13.94 -5.14
C ILE A 175 31.58 -14.37 -4.29
N ASN A 176 32.50 -15.13 -4.89
CA ASN A 176 33.56 -15.85 -4.18
C ASN A 176 34.62 -14.95 -3.52
N GLU A 177 34.61 -13.64 -3.77
CA GLU A 177 35.58 -12.70 -3.19
C GLU A 177 35.05 -11.90 -1.98
N HIS A 178 33.74 -11.95 -1.68
CA HIS A 178 33.12 -11.06 -0.68
C HIS A 178 32.22 -11.83 0.31
N GLY A 179 32.70 -12.04 1.54
CA GLY A 179 31.99 -12.82 2.57
C GLY A 179 30.59 -12.30 2.94
N GLU A 180 30.34 -11.01 2.79
CA GLU A 180 29.04 -10.39 3.03
C GLU A 180 27.98 -10.81 2.00
N LEU A 181 28.37 -10.99 0.73
CA LEU A 181 27.46 -11.47 -0.32
C LEU A 181 27.05 -12.93 -0.09
N VAL A 182 27.97 -13.75 0.44
CA VAL A 182 27.67 -15.11 0.90
C VAL A 182 26.64 -15.07 2.03
N GLY A 183 26.80 -14.17 3.00
CA GLY A 183 25.85 -13.97 4.09
C GLY A 183 24.43 -13.61 3.61
N LEU A 184 24.32 -12.68 2.66
CA LEU A 184 23.04 -12.29 2.07
C LEU A 184 22.40 -13.43 1.27
N THR A 185 23.20 -14.14 0.46
CA THR A 185 22.76 -15.29 -0.33
C THR A 185 22.19 -16.39 0.58
N ASN A 186 22.88 -16.70 1.68
CA ASN A 186 22.39 -17.67 2.67
C ASN A 186 21.08 -17.23 3.32
N ALA A 187 20.96 -15.95 3.71
CA ALA A 187 19.72 -15.42 4.28
C ALA A 187 18.54 -15.49 3.29
N LEU A 188 18.78 -15.21 2.01
CA LEU A 188 17.77 -15.32 0.95
C LEU A 188 17.35 -16.77 0.71
N ASN A 189 18.30 -17.70 0.67
CA ASN A 189 18.02 -19.14 0.55
C ASN A 189 17.20 -19.64 1.74
N GLU A 190 17.55 -19.24 2.95
CA GLU A 190 16.79 -19.57 4.15
C GLU A 190 15.35 -19.04 4.11
N LEU A 191 15.16 -17.78 3.68
CA LEU A 191 13.83 -17.19 3.53
C LEU A 191 13.03 -17.93 2.43
N ARG A 192 13.65 -18.24 1.29
CA ARG A 192 13.04 -19.01 0.20
C ARG A 192 12.60 -20.39 0.67
N ASN A 193 13.46 -21.12 1.37
CA ASN A 193 13.16 -22.46 1.89
C ASN A 193 11.97 -22.43 2.85
N TYR A 194 11.92 -21.41 3.73
CA TYR A 194 10.76 -21.19 4.58
C TYR A 194 9.49 -20.93 3.77
N LEU A 195 9.56 -20.07 2.74
CA LEU A 195 8.42 -19.74 1.88
C LEU A 195 7.91 -20.93 1.06
N LEU A 196 8.76 -21.87 0.66
CA LEU A 196 8.34 -23.09 -0.03
C LEU A 196 7.49 -24.01 0.88
N GLN A 197 7.71 -23.97 2.19
CA GLN A 197 6.93 -24.71 3.19
C GLN A 197 5.73 -23.89 3.73
N TYR A 198 5.69 -22.60 3.41
CA TYR A 198 4.68 -21.67 3.89
C TYR A 198 3.32 -21.96 3.26
N LYS A 199 2.27 -22.01 4.08
CA LYS A 199 0.87 -22.19 3.63
C LYS A 199 0.16 -20.84 3.54
N PRO A 200 0.07 -20.20 2.35
CA PRO A 200 -0.66 -18.94 2.21
C PRO A 200 -2.16 -19.15 2.42
N ARG A 201 -2.85 -18.08 2.80
CA ARG A 201 -4.32 -18.10 2.91
C ARG A 201 -4.97 -18.11 1.52
N ASN A 202 -6.13 -18.76 1.42
CA ASN A 202 -6.83 -18.99 0.15
C ASN A 202 -7.50 -17.75 -0.42
N MET A 203 -8.10 -16.89 0.42
CA MET A 203 -8.69 -15.63 -0.05
C MET A 203 -7.61 -14.58 -0.25
N LEU A 204 -7.82 -13.72 -1.24
CA LEU A 204 -6.93 -12.60 -1.54
C LEU A 204 -7.13 -11.45 -0.55
N GLY A 205 -8.38 -11.10 -0.28
CA GLY A 205 -8.73 -9.91 0.49
C GLY A 205 -8.70 -10.09 2.00
N LEU A 206 -8.85 -8.99 2.75
CA LEU A 206 -8.51 -8.93 4.17
C LEU A 206 -9.37 -9.79 5.11
N ARG A 207 -10.58 -10.20 4.70
CA ARG A 207 -11.56 -10.91 5.54
C ARG A 207 -11.03 -12.09 6.36
N GLN A 208 -10.08 -12.87 5.83
CA GLN A 208 -9.53 -14.05 6.50
C GLN A 208 -8.41 -13.74 7.50
N MET A 209 -7.97 -12.50 7.61
CA MET A 209 -6.97 -12.10 8.59
C MET A 209 -7.63 -11.84 9.95
N PRO A 210 -6.95 -12.15 11.08
CA PRO A 210 -7.33 -11.61 12.39
C PRO A 210 -7.53 -10.09 12.30
N ASN A 211 -8.68 -9.59 12.77
CA ASN A 211 -9.09 -8.19 12.66
C ASN A 211 -9.19 -7.62 11.23
N GLY A 212 -9.14 -8.47 10.19
CA GLY A 212 -9.13 -8.04 8.79
C GLY A 212 -10.39 -7.29 8.36
N VAL A 213 -11.56 -7.66 8.91
CA VAL A 213 -12.82 -6.93 8.70
C VAL A 213 -12.74 -5.51 9.27
N ASN A 214 -12.30 -5.37 10.52
CA ASN A 214 -12.14 -4.06 11.17
C ASN A 214 -11.10 -3.20 10.45
N TRP A 215 -10.02 -3.82 9.99
CA TRP A 215 -9.00 -3.13 9.23
C TRP A 215 -9.52 -2.64 7.88
N TYR A 216 -10.24 -3.47 7.13
CA TYR A 216 -10.88 -3.05 5.89
C TYR A 216 -11.92 -1.95 6.11
N GLN A 217 -12.75 -2.06 7.15
CA GLN A 217 -13.69 -1.01 7.55
C GLN A 217 -12.98 0.32 7.84
N SER A 218 -11.85 0.31 8.54
CA SER A 218 -11.08 1.53 8.81
C SER A 218 -10.57 2.20 7.53
N LYS A 219 -10.21 1.41 6.51
CA LYS A 219 -9.80 1.90 5.20
C LYS A 219 -10.98 2.51 4.44
N LEU A 220 -12.13 1.83 4.42
CA LEU A 220 -13.36 2.36 3.83
C LEU A 220 -13.75 3.69 4.48
N ASN A 221 -13.73 3.78 5.81
CA ASN A 221 -14.07 5.00 6.53
C ASN A 221 -13.17 6.18 6.14
N TYR A 222 -11.87 5.91 5.92
CA TYR A 222 -10.93 6.93 5.48
C TYR A 222 -11.20 7.35 4.02
N PHE A 223 -11.19 6.40 3.08
CA PHE A 223 -11.27 6.72 1.64
C PHE A 223 -12.66 7.18 1.18
N LEU A 224 -13.72 6.73 1.86
CA LEU A 224 -15.09 7.20 1.60
C LEU A 224 -15.50 8.38 2.50
N ALA A 225 -14.63 8.78 3.43
CA ALA A 225 -14.86 9.87 4.38
C ALA A 225 -16.19 9.77 5.17
N LYS A 226 -16.75 8.57 5.29
CA LYS A 226 -18.03 8.29 5.96
C LYS A 226 -18.01 6.89 6.57
N VAL A 227 -18.59 6.77 7.76
CA VAL A 227 -18.75 5.48 8.43
C VAL A 227 -20.04 4.84 7.94
N LYS A 228 -19.91 3.74 7.21
CA LYS A 228 -21.01 2.93 6.66
C LYS A 228 -20.52 1.49 6.51
N ALA A 229 -21.39 0.51 6.69
CA ALA A 229 -21.01 -0.89 6.56
C ALA A 229 -20.61 -1.24 5.10
N PRO A 230 -19.76 -2.26 4.87
CA PRO A 230 -19.24 -2.56 3.53
C PRO A 230 -20.33 -3.03 2.55
N ASP A 231 -21.33 -3.79 3.02
CA ASP A 231 -22.49 -4.20 2.26
C ASP A 231 -23.34 -3.01 1.81
N GLU A 232 -23.52 -2.03 2.69
CA GLU A 232 -24.24 -0.83 2.33
C GLU A 232 -23.50 -0.02 1.24
N TRP A 233 -22.17 0.00 1.23
CA TRP A 233 -21.40 0.60 0.13
C TRP A 233 -21.53 -0.20 -1.15
N LEU A 234 -21.48 -1.53 -1.06
CA LEU A 234 -21.64 -2.42 -2.19
C LEU A 234 -22.99 -2.22 -2.88
N ILE A 235 -24.07 -2.14 -2.10
CA ILE A 235 -25.43 -1.86 -2.61
C ILE A 235 -25.47 -0.52 -3.34
N SER A 236 -24.89 0.54 -2.76
CA SER A 236 -24.82 1.85 -3.42
C SER A 236 -24.08 1.79 -4.76
N ILE A 237 -22.91 1.16 -4.79
CA ILE A 237 -22.12 0.99 -6.03
C ILE A 237 -22.90 0.20 -7.08
N GLN A 238 -23.52 -0.92 -6.69
CA GLN A 238 -24.28 -1.76 -7.61
C GLN A 238 -25.53 -1.07 -8.15
N ASN A 239 -26.17 -0.20 -7.37
CA ASN A 239 -27.30 0.58 -7.83
C ASN A 239 -26.87 1.65 -8.84
N GLU A 240 -25.79 2.38 -8.57
CA GLU A 240 -25.23 3.33 -9.56
C GLU A 240 -24.82 2.63 -10.86
N LEU A 241 -24.17 1.47 -10.77
CA LEU A 241 -23.80 0.69 -11.96
C LEU A 241 -25.00 0.22 -12.79
N LYS A 242 -26.16 -0.06 -12.16
CA LYS A 242 -27.39 -0.43 -12.89
C LYS A 242 -28.01 0.77 -13.60
N ASN A 243 -27.87 1.97 -13.03
CA ASN A 243 -28.44 3.20 -13.59
C ASN A 243 -27.61 3.72 -14.77
N ILE A 244 -26.34 3.34 -14.86
CA ILE A 244 -25.47 3.70 -15.98
C ILE A 244 -25.82 2.86 -17.22
N ASN A 245 -26.44 3.49 -18.21
CA ASN A 245 -26.74 2.88 -19.50
C ASN A 245 -25.51 2.86 -20.41
N THR A 246 -24.64 1.86 -20.23
CA THR A 246 -23.44 1.65 -21.07
C THR A 246 -23.45 0.25 -21.69
N VAL A 247 -23.28 0.17 -23.02
CA VAL A 247 -22.96 -1.09 -23.71
C VAL A 247 -21.46 -1.33 -23.55
N ARG A 248 -21.07 -2.24 -22.65
CA ARG A 248 -19.70 -2.73 -22.34
C ARG A 248 -18.58 -1.85 -22.91
N ILE A 249 -17.81 -1.15 -22.05
CA ILE A 249 -16.72 -0.26 -22.50
C ILE A 249 -15.78 -1.02 -23.45
N LYS A 250 -15.86 -0.69 -24.75
CA LYS A 250 -15.24 -1.46 -25.85
C LYS A 250 -13.76 -1.14 -26.04
N SER A 251 -13.35 0.08 -25.71
CA SER A 251 -11.96 0.51 -25.78
C SER A 251 -11.80 1.73 -24.91
N MET A 252 -10.87 1.67 -23.96
CA MET A 252 -10.29 2.89 -23.43
C MET A 252 -9.33 3.35 -24.50
N ASP A 253 -9.50 4.57 -25.03
CA ASP A 253 -8.50 5.15 -25.93
C ASP A 253 -7.17 5.12 -25.18
N LYS A 254 -6.26 4.24 -25.62
CA LYS A 254 -4.92 4.09 -25.04
C LYS A 254 -4.10 5.31 -25.46
N ILE A 255 -4.40 6.43 -24.84
CA ILE A 255 -3.74 7.72 -25.07
C ILE A 255 -2.35 7.70 -24.40
N LEU A 256 -2.12 6.79 -23.45
CA LEU A 256 -0.85 6.68 -22.74
C LEU A 256 0.18 5.86 -23.51
N ASP A 257 1.10 6.56 -24.16
CA ASP A 257 2.42 6.01 -24.47
C ASP A 257 3.25 5.81 -23.19
N GLU A 258 4.42 5.16 -23.32
CA GLU A 258 5.35 4.96 -22.19
C GLU A 258 5.77 6.29 -21.53
N GLY A 259 5.78 7.40 -22.29
CA GLY A 259 6.12 8.74 -21.82
C GLY A 259 5.06 9.35 -20.88
N GLY A 260 3.78 9.15 -21.19
CA GLY A 260 2.67 9.60 -20.35
C GLY A 260 2.59 8.82 -19.03
N GLN A 261 2.82 7.50 -19.04
CA GLN A 261 2.88 6.71 -17.81
C GLN A 261 4.04 7.12 -16.90
N LYS A 262 5.22 7.36 -17.49
CA LYS A 262 6.38 7.85 -16.76
C LYS A 262 6.11 9.23 -16.16
N THR A 263 5.42 10.10 -16.89
CA THR A 263 5.01 11.42 -16.40
C THR A 263 4.07 11.31 -15.19
N MET A 264 3.02 10.48 -15.28
CA MET A 264 2.09 10.28 -14.16
C MET A 264 2.74 9.64 -12.93
N THR A 265 3.65 8.70 -13.16
CA THR A 265 4.45 8.09 -12.08
C THR A 265 5.36 9.12 -11.43
N ASN A 266 6.02 9.99 -12.21
CA ASN A 266 6.87 11.07 -11.69
C ASN A 266 6.06 12.11 -10.90
N ILE A 267 4.81 12.34 -11.30
CA ILE A 267 3.86 13.23 -10.61
C ILE A 267 3.36 12.61 -9.28
N GLY A 268 3.51 11.29 -9.10
CA GLY A 268 3.21 10.58 -7.85
C GLY A 268 1.97 9.68 -7.91
N PHE A 269 1.33 9.52 -9.06
CA PHE A 269 0.21 8.57 -9.18
C PHE A 269 0.72 7.13 -9.30
N ASN A 270 0.71 6.42 -8.16
CA ASN A 270 1.04 5.00 -8.09
C ASN A 270 -0.19 4.12 -8.43
N MET A 271 -0.65 4.17 -9.68
CA MET A 271 -1.76 3.36 -10.18
C MET A 271 -1.34 2.55 -11.41
N PRO A 272 -1.94 1.37 -11.66
CA PRO A 272 -1.69 0.60 -12.87
C PRO A 272 -2.19 1.36 -14.11
N GLU A 273 -1.62 1.02 -15.28
CA GLU A 273 -1.89 1.68 -16.56
C GLU A 273 -3.39 1.87 -16.85
N PRO A 274 -4.29 0.88 -16.67
CA PRO A 274 -5.70 1.10 -17.01
C PRO A 274 -6.34 2.20 -16.16
N LEU A 275 -5.98 2.30 -14.87
CA LEU A 275 -6.48 3.37 -14.00
C LEU A 275 -5.92 4.74 -14.40
N LEU A 276 -4.66 4.81 -14.82
CA LEU A 276 -4.08 6.06 -15.30
C LEU A 276 -4.71 6.49 -16.63
N THR A 277 -4.93 5.57 -17.56
CA THR A 277 -5.52 5.86 -18.87
C THR A 277 -6.93 6.42 -18.73
N ILE A 278 -7.79 5.85 -17.88
CA ILE A 278 -9.14 6.40 -17.68
C ILE A 278 -9.10 7.77 -16.98
N LEU A 279 -8.19 7.97 -16.01
CA LEU A 279 -8.05 9.25 -15.31
C LEU A 279 -7.64 10.37 -16.27
N ILE A 280 -6.67 10.09 -17.14
CA ILE A 280 -6.15 11.07 -18.10
C ILE A 280 -7.17 11.38 -19.17
N SER A 281 -7.87 10.37 -19.68
CA SER A 281 -8.94 10.58 -20.65
C SER A 281 -10.02 11.51 -20.09
N GLU A 282 -10.42 11.31 -18.83
CA GLU A 282 -11.48 12.08 -18.17
C GLU A 282 -11.07 13.50 -17.78
N PHE A 283 -9.89 13.65 -17.17
CA PHE A 283 -9.51 14.91 -16.51
C PHE A 283 -8.42 15.70 -17.23
N LYS A 284 -7.69 15.08 -18.18
CA LYS A 284 -6.66 15.72 -19.00
C LYS A 284 -5.70 16.57 -18.14
N ASN A 285 -5.59 17.87 -18.46
CA ASN A 285 -4.67 18.80 -17.79
C ASN A 285 -5.07 19.13 -16.34
N PHE A 286 -6.34 18.93 -15.95
CA PHE A 286 -6.79 19.19 -14.58
C PHE A 286 -6.19 18.21 -13.56
N LEU A 287 -5.61 17.09 -14.02
CA LEU A 287 -4.91 16.14 -13.16
C LEU A 287 -3.80 16.78 -12.35
N THR A 288 -2.90 17.52 -13.00
CA THR A 288 -1.75 18.12 -12.32
C THR A 288 -2.16 19.28 -11.42
N GLU A 289 -3.15 20.06 -11.83
CA GLU A 289 -3.65 21.22 -11.08
C GLU A 289 -4.42 20.82 -9.81
N SER A 290 -5.02 19.62 -9.81
CA SER A 290 -5.86 19.15 -8.70
C SER A 290 -5.09 18.43 -7.60
N ILE A 291 -3.80 18.15 -7.77
CA ILE A 291 -3.00 17.38 -6.81
C ILE A 291 -2.86 18.12 -5.49
N VAL A 292 -3.21 17.41 -4.43
CA VAL A 292 -2.94 17.84 -3.06
C VAL A 292 -1.90 16.94 -2.43
N SER A 293 -0.85 17.54 -1.86
CA SER A 293 0.18 16.80 -1.14
C SER A 293 -0.41 16.02 0.04
N GLY A 294 0.04 14.78 0.20
CA GLY A 294 -0.34 13.86 1.26
C GLY A 294 0.86 13.24 1.95
N LEU A 295 0.59 12.42 2.96
CA LEU A 295 1.59 11.78 3.82
C LEU A 295 1.86 10.32 3.42
N ASP A 296 0.97 9.70 2.64
CA ASP A 296 1.05 8.29 2.30
C ASP A 296 2.00 8.00 1.12
N TRP A 297 3.09 7.28 1.39
CA TRP A 297 4.05 6.88 0.36
C TRP A 297 3.43 5.90 -0.66
N GLN A 298 2.44 5.10 -0.26
CA GLN A 298 1.77 4.15 -1.17
C GLN A 298 1.00 4.91 -2.27
N GLN A 299 0.53 6.11 -1.95
CA GLN A 299 -0.16 7.04 -2.86
C GLN A 299 0.79 8.08 -3.47
N GLY A 300 2.11 7.86 -3.38
CA GLY A 300 3.13 8.77 -3.92
C GLY A 300 3.18 10.13 -3.23
N TYR A 301 2.75 10.21 -1.96
CA TYR A 301 2.58 11.45 -1.21
C TYR A 301 1.53 12.39 -1.83
N ILE A 302 0.49 11.81 -2.42
CA ILE A 302 -0.72 12.52 -2.84
C ILE A 302 -1.85 12.14 -1.89
N ASN A 303 -2.61 13.12 -1.43
CA ASN A 303 -3.85 12.88 -0.69
C ASN A 303 -4.96 12.56 -1.69
N TYR A 304 -5.20 11.27 -1.99
CA TYR A 304 -6.17 10.89 -3.03
C TYR A 304 -7.56 11.44 -2.77
N ASN A 305 -8.06 11.42 -1.53
CA ASN A 305 -9.38 11.96 -1.20
C ASN A 305 -9.53 13.42 -1.66
N LYS A 306 -8.56 14.27 -1.31
CA LYS A 306 -8.63 15.70 -1.65
C LYS A 306 -8.34 15.96 -3.12
N THR A 307 -7.40 15.22 -3.71
CA THR A 307 -7.12 15.31 -5.15
C THR A 307 -8.35 14.95 -5.98
N PHE A 308 -9.06 13.88 -5.63
CA PHE A 308 -10.31 13.52 -6.31
C PHE A 308 -11.42 14.56 -6.09
N GLU A 309 -11.58 15.10 -4.87
CA GLU A 309 -12.51 16.23 -4.64
C GLU A 309 -12.24 17.40 -5.58
N ASN A 310 -10.96 17.79 -5.72
CA ASN A 310 -10.57 18.89 -6.59
C ASN A 310 -10.83 18.54 -8.06
N LEU A 311 -10.51 17.33 -8.51
CA LEU A 311 -10.77 16.87 -9.87
C LEU A 311 -12.25 16.99 -10.25
N TYR A 312 -13.14 16.47 -9.40
CA TYR A 312 -14.58 16.54 -9.63
C TYR A 312 -15.15 17.96 -9.50
N ALA A 313 -14.47 18.87 -8.77
CA ALA A 313 -14.86 20.28 -8.73
C ALA A 313 -14.58 21.00 -10.07
N HIS A 314 -13.51 20.61 -10.79
CA HIS A 314 -13.15 21.17 -12.09
C HIS A 314 -13.99 20.59 -13.24
N ASN A 315 -14.42 19.33 -13.14
CA ASN A 315 -15.28 18.71 -14.14
C ASN A 315 -16.60 18.24 -13.50
N LYS A 316 -17.66 19.03 -13.68
CA LYS A 316 -19.00 18.69 -13.21
C LYS A 316 -19.70 17.63 -14.08
N ASN A 317 -19.27 17.45 -15.32
CA ASN A 317 -19.88 16.55 -16.29
C ASN A 317 -18.98 15.32 -16.49
N ILE A 318 -18.95 14.46 -15.48
CA ILE A 318 -18.12 13.27 -15.52
C ILE A 318 -18.68 12.25 -16.51
N GLY A 319 -17.81 11.77 -17.40
CA GLY A 319 -18.13 10.81 -18.44
C GLY A 319 -18.70 9.51 -17.90
N THR A 320 -19.74 8.99 -18.56
CA THR A 320 -20.44 7.76 -18.15
C THR A 320 -19.50 6.54 -18.15
N ASP A 321 -18.61 6.45 -19.13
CA ASP A 321 -17.63 5.34 -19.21
C ASP A 321 -16.60 5.40 -18.08
N TYR A 322 -16.12 6.61 -17.73
CA TYR A 322 -15.27 6.80 -16.56
C TYR A 322 -15.98 6.33 -15.28
N LYS A 323 -17.24 6.76 -15.07
CA LYS A 323 -18.03 6.34 -13.89
C LYS A 323 -18.17 4.83 -13.84
N TYR A 324 -18.57 4.21 -14.94
CA TYR A 324 -18.81 2.78 -15.02
C TYR A 324 -17.53 1.97 -14.78
N PHE A 325 -16.41 2.41 -15.33
CA PHE A 325 -15.10 1.81 -15.09
C PHE A 325 -14.73 1.90 -13.61
N TRP A 326 -14.74 3.11 -13.04
CA TRP A 326 -14.27 3.35 -11.67
C TRP A 326 -15.12 2.62 -10.63
N LEU A 327 -16.44 2.65 -10.80
CA LEU A 327 -17.38 1.93 -9.94
C LEU A 327 -17.27 0.41 -10.08
N THR A 328 -16.93 -0.10 -11.27
CA THR A 328 -16.67 -1.54 -11.45
C THR A 328 -15.44 -1.97 -10.64
N VAL A 329 -14.34 -1.20 -10.68
CA VAL A 329 -13.14 -1.49 -9.87
C VAL A 329 -13.44 -1.36 -8.37
N ALA A 330 -14.25 -0.38 -7.97
CA ALA A 330 -14.71 -0.24 -6.59
C ALA A 330 -15.56 -1.45 -6.10
N GLU A 331 -16.44 -1.99 -6.95
CA GLU A 331 -17.17 -3.22 -6.63
C GLU A 331 -16.22 -4.41 -6.45
N ILE A 332 -15.19 -4.51 -7.28
CA ILE A 332 -14.20 -5.59 -7.17
C ILE A 332 -13.40 -5.49 -5.88
N ASP A 333 -13.06 -4.28 -5.42
CA ASP A 333 -12.42 -4.07 -4.11
C ASP A 333 -13.27 -4.63 -2.96
N LEU A 334 -14.57 -4.30 -2.93
CA LEU A 334 -15.51 -4.88 -1.96
C LEU A 334 -15.70 -6.38 -2.16
N GLY A 335 -15.78 -6.84 -3.41
CA GLY A 335 -15.85 -8.26 -3.76
C GLY A 335 -14.70 -9.03 -3.15
N ILE A 336 -13.47 -8.57 -3.34
CA ILE A 336 -12.25 -9.22 -2.84
C ILE A 336 -12.14 -9.12 -1.32
N HIS A 337 -12.25 -7.90 -0.74
CA HIS A 337 -11.90 -7.66 0.65
C HIS A 337 -13.04 -7.91 1.63
N TYR A 338 -14.29 -7.71 1.22
CA TYR A 338 -15.48 -7.94 2.03
C TYR A 338 -16.18 -9.26 1.68
N GLN A 339 -16.48 -9.52 0.40
CA GLN A 339 -17.18 -10.75 0.03
C GLN A 339 -16.26 -11.99 -0.08
N GLY A 340 -14.95 -11.79 -0.19
CA GLY A 340 -13.96 -12.87 -0.27
C GLY A 340 -13.82 -13.46 -1.66
N TRP A 341 -14.09 -12.69 -2.72
CA TRP A 341 -13.91 -13.12 -4.10
C TRP A 341 -12.46 -13.58 -4.37
N SER A 342 -12.36 -14.65 -5.14
CA SER A 342 -11.12 -15.13 -5.72
C SER A 342 -10.71 -14.27 -6.93
N PHE A 343 -9.45 -14.44 -7.38
CA PHE A 343 -8.97 -13.83 -8.62
C PHE A 343 -9.91 -14.12 -9.80
N LYS A 344 -10.33 -15.38 -9.96
CA LYS A 344 -11.18 -15.81 -11.08
C LYS A 344 -12.55 -15.11 -11.07
N GLN A 345 -13.14 -14.92 -9.89
CA GLN A 345 -14.42 -14.20 -9.74
C GLN A 345 -14.26 -12.72 -10.08
N ALA A 346 -13.24 -12.05 -9.52
CA ALA A 346 -12.94 -10.65 -9.83
C ALA A 346 -12.65 -10.45 -11.34
N ALA A 347 -11.84 -11.31 -11.94
CA ALA A 347 -11.50 -11.28 -13.36
C ALA A 347 -12.73 -11.51 -14.25
N HIS A 348 -13.61 -12.42 -13.88
CA HIS A 348 -14.87 -12.64 -14.59
C HIS A 348 -15.74 -11.38 -14.61
N VAL A 349 -15.89 -10.72 -13.45
CA VAL A 349 -16.66 -9.47 -13.36
C VAL A 349 -16.04 -8.35 -14.19
N LEU A 350 -14.71 -8.15 -14.11
CA LEU A 350 -14.00 -7.17 -14.96
C LEU A 350 -14.27 -7.42 -16.44
N LYS A 351 -13.96 -8.62 -16.91
CA LYS A 351 -14.04 -8.96 -18.33
C LYS A 351 -15.45 -8.89 -18.87
N LYS A 352 -16.48 -9.18 -18.06
CA LYS A 352 -17.87 -9.06 -18.48
C LYS A 352 -18.26 -7.61 -18.79
N ARG A 353 -17.63 -6.63 -18.15
CA ARG A 353 -18.03 -5.21 -18.19
C ARG A 353 -17.09 -4.32 -18.99
N ILE A 354 -15.81 -4.65 -19.03
CA ILE A 354 -14.76 -3.83 -19.63
C ILE A 354 -13.95 -4.74 -20.55
N VAL A 355 -13.64 -4.26 -21.76
CA VAL A 355 -12.74 -4.96 -22.68
C VAL A 355 -11.30 -4.68 -22.24
N LEU A 356 -10.69 -5.68 -21.59
CA LEU A 356 -9.32 -5.66 -21.11
C LEU A 356 -8.61 -6.96 -21.49
N ASN A 357 -7.31 -6.87 -21.76
CA ASN A 357 -6.46 -8.05 -21.91
C ASN A 357 -6.12 -8.69 -20.54
N ASP A 358 -5.44 -9.83 -20.56
CA ASP A 358 -5.14 -10.58 -19.32
C ASP A 358 -4.19 -9.85 -18.37
N GLU A 359 -3.25 -9.07 -18.90
CA GLU A 359 -2.28 -8.30 -18.11
C GLU A 359 -2.94 -7.08 -17.45
N GLU A 360 -3.81 -6.39 -18.16
CA GLU A 360 -4.63 -5.27 -17.64
C GLU A 360 -5.57 -5.76 -16.53
N VAL A 361 -6.24 -6.89 -16.74
CA VAL A 361 -7.08 -7.51 -15.70
C VAL A 361 -6.25 -7.90 -14.47
N LYS A 362 -5.09 -8.53 -14.69
CA LYS A 362 -4.19 -8.95 -13.60
C LYS A 362 -3.70 -7.73 -12.81
N SER A 363 -3.20 -6.69 -13.47
CA SER A 363 -2.67 -5.48 -12.83
C SER A 363 -3.73 -4.72 -12.03
N LEU A 364 -4.97 -4.63 -12.52
CA LEU A 364 -6.08 -4.03 -11.75
C LEU A 364 -6.41 -4.84 -10.49
N ILE A 365 -6.51 -6.16 -10.60
CA ILE A 365 -6.80 -7.01 -9.44
C ILE A 365 -5.63 -6.97 -8.45
N GLU A 366 -4.39 -7.03 -8.92
CA GLU A 366 -3.19 -6.88 -8.08
C GLU A 366 -3.21 -5.54 -7.33
N TYR A 367 -3.47 -4.44 -8.03
CA TYR A 367 -3.60 -3.13 -7.42
C TYR A 367 -4.65 -3.14 -6.30
N VAL A 368 -5.85 -3.66 -6.55
CA VAL A 368 -6.92 -3.76 -5.53
C VAL A 368 -6.50 -4.64 -4.36
N VAL A 369 -5.85 -5.79 -4.60
CA VAL A 369 -5.41 -6.70 -3.53
C VAL A 369 -4.37 -6.05 -2.63
N PHE A 370 -3.43 -5.30 -3.21
CA PHE A 370 -2.33 -4.67 -2.48
C PHE A 370 -2.68 -3.29 -1.91
N ASN A 371 -3.72 -2.64 -2.43
CA ASN A 371 -4.16 -1.31 -2.03
C ASN A 371 -5.66 -1.28 -1.64
N PRO A 372 -6.07 -2.07 -0.63
CA PRO A 372 -7.47 -2.17 -0.21
C PRO A 372 -8.11 -0.80 0.03
N ALA A 373 -9.27 -0.60 -0.58
CA ALA A 373 -10.12 0.59 -0.57
C ALA A 373 -9.51 1.88 -1.15
N GLN A 374 -8.28 1.91 -1.65
CA GLN A 374 -7.72 3.14 -2.26
C GLN A 374 -8.55 3.65 -3.44
N ILE A 375 -9.11 2.72 -4.24
CA ILE A 375 -10.01 3.06 -5.36
C ILE A 375 -11.23 3.88 -4.93
N MET A 376 -11.62 3.75 -3.66
CA MET A 376 -12.81 4.39 -3.11
C MET A 376 -12.69 5.92 -3.03
N SER A 377 -11.47 6.49 -3.01
CA SER A 377 -11.29 7.94 -3.05
C SER A 377 -11.96 8.58 -4.26
N GLY A 378 -11.83 7.95 -5.43
CA GLY A 378 -12.51 8.40 -6.65
C GLY A 378 -13.99 8.03 -6.65
N ALA A 379 -14.33 6.80 -6.22
CA ALA A 379 -15.73 6.36 -6.18
C ALA A 379 -16.62 7.22 -5.25
N ARG A 380 -16.05 7.76 -4.16
CA ARG A 380 -16.77 8.54 -3.15
C ARG A 380 -17.63 9.65 -3.75
N VAL A 381 -17.08 10.45 -4.67
CA VAL A 381 -17.82 11.58 -5.24
C VAL A 381 -18.85 11.08 -6.26
N LEU A 382 -18.51 10.05 -7.03
CA LEU A 382 -19.44 9.42 -7.97
C LEU A 382 -20.71 8.90 -7.27
N LEU A 383 -20.58 8.37 -6.05
CA LEU A 383 -21.69 7.87 -5.23
C LEU A 383 -22.52 8.97 -4.55
N ASN A 384 -22.06 10.21 -4.55
CA ASN A 384 -22.71 11.35 -3.88
C ASN A 384 -23.30 12.37 -4.88
N THR A 385 -23.20 12.14 -6.19
CA THR A 385 -23.82 13.00 -7.19
C THR A 385 -25.31 12.66 -7.26
N PRO A 386 -26.25 13.58 -6.98
CA PRO A 386 -27.65 13.31 -7.25
C PRO A 386 -27.82 13.10 -8.75
N ASN A 387 -28.53 12.05 -9.14
CA ASN A 387 -28.94 11.84 -10.53
C ASN A 387 -29.72 13.08 -10.98
N SER A 388 -29.09 13.92 -11.79
CA SER A 388 -29.81 14.93 -12.56
C SER A 388 -30.61 14.18 -13.62
N ASN A 389 -31.82 13.78 -13.23
CA ASN A 389 -32.87 13.39 -14.16
C ASN A 389 -33.31 14.61 -14.98
#